data_AF-A0A1Y5GA56-F1
#
_entry.id   AF-A0A1Y5GA56-F1
#
_cell.length_a   1.000
_cell.length_b   1.000
_cell.length_c   1.000
_cell.angle_alpha   90.00
_cell.angle_beta   90.00
_cell.angle_gamma   90.00
#
_symmetry.space_group_name_H-M   'P 1'
#
loop_
_entity.id
_entity.type
_entity.pdbx_description
1 polymer ?
#
loop_
_entity_poly.entity_id
_entity_poly.type
_entity_poly.pdbx_seq_one_letter_code
_entity_poly.pdbx_strand_id
1 'polypeptide(L)'
;MIVTYPKTIVFISLMIMGALLSALPTLYKDTRSDAFLANDNPALIYKNKVKAQFGLSDPIVIAIVNKSENGVFNPESLALVAWLSEQLRSLDNINSDRITSLATENNISGSEEGMEVTPFFEELSSKQASADLIWQQVSD
;
A
#
# COMPACT_ATOMS: atom_id res chain seq x y z
N MET A 1 -38.36 -34.83 -34.11
CA MET A 1 -38.16 -33.40 -33.77
C MET A 1 -36.72 -32.95 -33.98
N ILE A 2 -35.70 -33.69 -33.50
CA ILE A 2 -34.27 -33.37 -33.74
C ILE A 2 -33.83 -33.54 -35.21
N VAL A 3 -34.36 -34.55 -35.92
CA VAL A 3 -33.94 -34.86 -37.30
C VAL A 3 -34.67 -34.02 -38.35
N THR A 4 -35.79 -33.37 -38.00
CA THR A 4 -36.64 -32.64 -38.96
C THR A 4 -36.18 -31.21 -39.25
N TYR A 5 -35.52 -30.53 -38.28
CA TYR A 5 -35.05 -29.14 -38.45
C TYR A 5 -33.63 -28.90 -37.91
N PRO A 6 -32.62 -29.66 -38.37
CA PRO A 6 -31.27 -29.64 -37.80
C PRO A 6 -30.62 -28.25 -37.82
N LYS A 7 -30.82 -27.46 -38.88
CA LYS A 7 -30.25 -26.11 -39.01
C LYS A 7 -30.79 -25.13 -37.96
N THR A 8 -32.08 -25.19 -37.65
CA THR A 8 -32.71 -24.30 -36.66
C THR A 8 -32.23 -24.59 -35.25
N ILE A 9 -32.07 -25.88 -34.91
CA ILE A 9 -31.58 -26.32 -33.60
C ILE A 9 -30.12 -25.90 -33.41
N VAL A 10 -29.28 -26.04 -34.45
CA VAL A 10 -27.90 -25.57 -34.41
C VAL A 10 -27.83 -24.05 -34.25
N PHE A 11 -28.66 -23.30 -34.97
CA PHE A 11 -28.69 -21.84 -34.86
C PHE A 11 -29.12 -21.38 -33.46
N ILE A 12 -30.18 -21.99 -32.89
CA ILE A 12 -30.65 -21.69 -31.54
C ILE A 12 -29.57 -22.04 -30.50
N SER A 13 -28.91 -23.20 -30.64
CA SER A 13 -27.81 -23.60 -29.76
C SER A 13 -26.64 -22.61 -29.81
N LEU A 14 -26.25 -22.18 -31.03
CA LEU A 14 -25.21 -21.17 -31.22
C LEU A 14 -25.60 -19.82 -30.62
N MET A 15 -26.87 -19.43 -30.74
CA MET A 15 -27.39 -18.19 -30.17
C MET A 15 -27.37 -18.22 -28.64
N ILE A 16 -27.78 -19.33 -28.03
CA ILE A 16 -27.71 -19.54 -26.56
C ILE A 16 -26.25 -19.53 -26.11
N MET A 17 -25.36 -20.22 -26.83
CA MET A 17 -23.92 -20.20 -26.54
C MET A 17 -23.36 -18.78 -26.62
N GLY A 18 -23.70 -18.02 -27.65
CA GLY A 18 -23.28 -16.62 -27.81
C GLY A 18 -23.80 -15.72 -26.68
N ALA A 19 -25.04 -15.93 -26.23
CA ALA A 19 -25.61 -15.20 -25.11
C ALA A 19 -24.94 -15.54 -23.75
N LEU A 20 -24.47 -16.77 -23.56
CA LEU A 20 -23.69 -17.14 -22.37
C LEU A 20 -22.27 -16.56 -22.44
N LEU A 21 -21.64 -16.58 -23.62
CA LEU A 21 -20.31 -16.01 -23.83
C LEU A 21 -20.29 -14.49 -23.67
N SER A 22 -21.38 -13.79 -24.02
CA SER A 22 -21.47 -12.34 -23.82
C SER A 22 -21.49 -11.93 -22.34
N ALA A 23 -21.75 -12.85 -21.41
CA ALA A 23 -21.64 -12.61 -19.97
C ALA A 23 -20.21 -12.79 -19.42
N LEU A 24 -19.28 -13.42 -20.16
CA LEU A 24 -17.88 -13.59 -19.71
C LEU A 24 -17.17 -12.27 -19.33
N PRO A 25 -17.37 -11.14 -20.03
CA PRO A 25 -16.79 -9.85 -19.64
C PRO A 25 -17.26 -9.33 -18.27
N THR A 26 -18.39 -9.83 -17.74
CA THR A 26 -18.90 -9.44 -16.42
C THR A 26 -18.28 -10.24 -15.28
N LEU A 27 -17.49 -11.26 -15.59
CA LEU A 27 -16.78 -12.07 -14.61
C LEU A 27 -15.63 -11.27 -14.01
N TYR A 28 -15.71 -10.95 -12.73
CA TYR A 28 -14.61 -10.33 -11.98
C TYR A 28 -13.95 -11.36 -11.06
N LYS A 29 -12.64 -11.19 -10.84
CA LYS A 29 -11.87 -12.03 -9.92
C LYS A 29 -11.62 -11.26 -8.64
N ASP A 30 -12.19 -11.69 -7.52
CA ASP A 30 -11.80 -11.19 -6.20
C ASP A 30 -10.50 -11.88 -5.78
N THR A 31 -9.39 -11.13 -5.74
CA THR A 31 -8.06 -11.63 -5.39
C THR A 31 -7.67 -11.33 -3.95
N ARG A 32 -8.59 -10.78 -3.15
CA ARG A 32 -8.29 -10.42 -1.77
C ARG A 32 -8.16 -11.69 -0.92
N SER A 33 -7.18 -11.71 -0.02
CA SER A 33 -6.93 -12.86 0.84
C SER A 33 -8.09 -13.17 1.80
N ASP A 34 -8.92 -12.18 2.15
CA ASP A 34 -10.11 -12.38 2.97
C ASP A 34 -11.32 -12.93 2.20
N ALA A 35 -11.34 -12.82 0.87
CA ALA A 35 -12.40 -13.41 0.03
C ALA A 35 -12.39 -14.95 0.03
N PHE A 36 -11.32 -15.58 0.55
CA PHE A 36 -11.24 -17.02 0.76
C PHE A 36 -11.98 -17.50 2.01
N LEU A 37 -12.37 -16.58 2.90
CA LEU A 37 -13.14 -16.90 4.10
C LEU A 37 -14.64 -16.69 3.83
N ALA A 38 -15.49 -17.50 4.47
CA ALA A 38 -16.94 -17.32 4.41
C ALA A 38 -17.34 -15.95 4.98
N ASN A 39 -18.35 -15.32 4.37
CA ASN A 39 -18.78 -13.96 4.74
C ASN A 39 -19.25 -13.84 6.21
N ASP A 40 -19.71 -14.94 6.81
CA ASP A 40 -20.17 -15.04 8.19
C ASP A 40 -19.05 -15.43 9.19
N ASN A 41 -17.80 -15.52 8.73
CA ASN A 41 -16.68 -15.85 9.60
C ASN A 41 -16.54 -14.79 10.72
N PRO A 42 -16.54 -15.19 12.01
CA PRO A 42 -16.49 -14.26 13.13
C PRO A 42 -15.21 -13.41 13.15
N ALA A 43 -14.08 -13.94 12.63
CA ALA A 43 -12.83 -13.19 12.54
C ALA A 43 -12.92 -12.07 11.49
N LEU A 44 -13.61 -12.28 10.36
CA LEU A 44 -13.85 -11.24 9.36
C LEU A 44 -14.77 -10.14 9.89
N ILE A 45 -15.85 -10.53 10.56
CA ILE A 45 -16.81 -9.58 11.15
C ILE A 45 -16.09 -8.70 12.18
N TYR A 46 -15.28 -9.30 13.07
CA TYR A 46 -14.52 -8.57 14.07
C TYR A 46 -13.46 -7.65 13.43
N LYS A 47 -12.67 -8.16 12.46
CA LYS A 47 -11.70 -7.36 11.69
C LYS A 47 -12.36 -6.14 11.07
N ASN A 48 -13.50 -6.31 10.40
CA ASN A 48 -14.22 -5.23 9.73
C ASN A 48 -14.79 -4.21 10.73
N LYS A 49 -15.29 -4.67 11.89
CA LYS A 49 -15.73 -3.80 12.98
C LYS A 49 -14.58 -2.94 13.51
N VAL A 50 -13.42 -3.54 13.78
CA VAL A 50 -12.22 -2.81 14.23
C VAL A 50 -11.75 -1.82 13.16
N LYS A 51 -11.70 -2.24 11.89
CA LYS A 51 -11.36 -1.33 10.78
C LYS A 51 -12.27 -0.11 10.72
N ALA A 52 -13.59 -0.31 10.82
CA ALA A 52 -14.57 0.77 10.78
C ALA A 52 -14.49 1.68 12.02
N GLN A 53 -14.30 1.09 13.21
CA GLN A 53 -14.27 1.83 14.46
C GLN A 53 -13.02 2.70 14.61
N PHE A 54 -11.87 2.22 14.14
CA PHE A 54 -10.57 2.92 14.27
C PHE A 54 -10.10 3.57 12.97
N GLY A 55 -10.89 3.53 11.89
CA GLY A 55 -10.53 4.09 10.59
C GLY A 55 -9.28 3.46 9.98
N LEU A 56 -9.07 2.16 10.18
CA LEU A 56 -7.86 1.48 9.70
C LEU A 56 -7.96 1.17 8.21
N SER A 57 -6.99 1.68 7.45
CA SER A 57 -6.77 1.33 6.05
C SER A 57 -5.66 0.29 5.93
N ASP A 58 -5.67 -0.48 4.84
CA ASP A 58 -4.56 -1.39 4.53
C ASP A 58 -3.33 -0.55 4.13
N PRO A 59 -2.18 -0.71 4.82
CA PRO A 59 -1.01 0.11 4.55
C PRO A 59 -0.33 -0.31 3.24
N ILE A 60 0.28 0.66 2.56
CA ILE A 60 1.17 0.43 1.42
C ILE A 60 2.60 0.67 1.91
N VAL A 61 3.48 -0.30 1.69
CA VAL A 61 4.89 -0.22 2.09
C VAL A 61 5.75 0.00 0.84
N ILE A 62 6.54 1.08 0.85
CA ILE A 62 7.51 1.39 -0.20
C ILE A 62 8.91 1.17 0.37
N ALA A 63 9.66 0.24 -0.20
CA ALA A 63 11.03 -0.05 0.21
C ALA A 63 12.02 0.59 -0.76
N ILE A 64 12.95 1.38 -0.25
CA ILE A 64 14.05 1.96 -1.02
C ILE A 64 15.31 1.15 -0.71
N VAL A 65 15.98 0.68 -1.77
CA VAL A 65 17.20 -0.12 -1.66
C VAL A 65 18.31 0.56 -2.43
N ASN A 66 19.40 0.86 -1.75
CA ASN A 66 20.62 1.38 -2.35
C ASN A 66 21.79 0.44 -2.01
N LYS A 67 22.51 -0.02 -3.04
CA LYS A 67 23.59 -1.02 -2.94
C LYS A 67 25.00 -0.40 -2.88
N SER A 68 25.09 0.92 -2.75
CA SER A 68 26.38 1.61 -2.57
C SER A 68 26.98 1.32 -1.19
N GLU A 69 28.25 1.67 -0.99
CA GLU A 69 28.95 1.46 0.29
C GLU A 69 28.26 2.17 1.47
N ASN A 70 27.65 3.33 1.22
CA ASN A 70 26.91 4.10 2.23
C ASN A 70 25.45 3.66 2.40
N GLY A 71 25.02 2.60 1.68
CA GLY A 71 23.66 2.09 1.74
C GLY A 71 22.61 3.16 1.43
N VAL A 72 21.51 3.19 2.19
CA VAL A 72 20.42 4.18 2.04
C VAL A 72 20.68 5.50 2.78
N PHE A 73 21.73 5.56 3.60
CA PHE A 73 22.09 6.77 4.37
C PHE A 73 23.08 7.61 3.56
N ASN A 74 22.58 8.16 2.45
CA ASN A 74 23.31 9.12 1.63
C ASN A 74 22.36 10.27 1.24
N PRO A 75 22.89 11.45 0.88
CA PRO A 75 22.06 12.61 0.58
C PRO A 75 20.99 12.37 -0.50
N GLU A 76 21.32 11.60 -1.54
CA GLU A 76 20.40 11.32 -2.64
C GLU A 76 19.21 10.45 -2.19
N SER A 77 19.49 9.40 -1.43
CA SER A 77 18.46 8.45 -0.97
C SER A 77 17.55 9.09 0.10
N LEU A 78 18.12 9.90 0.99
CA LEU A 78 17.36 10.66 1.99
C LEU A 78 16.49 11.74 1.33
N ALA A 79 17.02 12.44 0.32
CA ALA A 79 16.25 13.39 -0.47
C ALA A 79 15.10 12.70 -1.22
N LEU A 80 15.31 11.48 -1.74
CA LEU A 80 14.26 10.69 -2.37
C LEU A 80 13.15 10.33 -1.37
N VAL A 81 13.48 9.91 -0.14
CA VAL A 81 12.48 9.63 0.91
C VAL A 81 11.63 10.86 1.20
N ALA A 82 12.26 12.02 1.38
CA ALA A 82 11.53 13.27 1.65
C ALA A 82 10.67 13.70 0.47
N TRP A 83 11.21 13.65 -0.75
CA TRP A 83 10.45 13.95 -1.96
C TRP A 83 9.25 13.02 -2.13
N LEU A 84 9.43 11.71 -1.98
CA LEU A 84 8.33 10.74 -2.05
C LEU A 84 7.27 11.03 -0.98
N SER A 85 7.69 11.29 0.25
CA SER A 85 6.76 11.60 1.35
C SER A 85 5.90 12.82 1.03
N GLU A 86 6.49 13.86 0.44
CA GLU A 86 5.77 15.07 0.06
C GLU A 86 4.85 14.86 -1.16
N GLN A 87 5.30 14.12 -2.17
CA GLN A 87 4.45 13.80 -3.32
C GLN A 87 3.23 12.96 -2.90
N LEU A 88 3.41 12.00 -1.99
CA LEU A 88 2.32 11.16 -1.50
C LEU A 88 1.28 11.95 -0.69
N ARG A 89 1.68 13.02 0.01
CA ARG A 89 0.74 13.92 0.72
C ARG A 89 -0.24 14.63 -0.22
N SER A 90 0.17 14.87 -1.47
CA SER A 90 -0.63 15.59 -2.46
C SER A 90 -1.68 14.74 -3.19
N LEU A 91 -1.73 13.44 -2.92
CA LEU A 91 -2.64 12.51 -3.59
C LEU A 91 -3.99 12.43 -2.88
N ASP A 92 -5.08 12.66 -3.61
CA ASP A 92 -6.46 12.72 -3.09
C ASP A 92 -6.93 11.48 -2.30
N ASN A 93 -6.35 10.30 -2.57
CA ASN A 93 -6.73 9.03 -1.93
C ASN A 93 -5.77 8.58 -0.82
N ILE A 94 -4.82 9.44 -0.41
CA ILE A 94 -3.87 9.14 0.65
C ILE A 94 -4.16 10.05 1.83
N ASN A 95 -4.24 9.46 3.02
CA ASN A 95 -4.33 10.24 4.26
C ASN A 95 -2.94 10.81 4.57
N SER A 96 -2.78 12.12 4.38
CA SER A 96 -1.53 12.86 4.60
C SER A 96 -0.97 12.69 6.02
N ASP A 97 -1.84 12.54 7.01
CA ASP A 97 -1.49 12.45 8.42
C ASP A 97 -1.00 11.05 8.82
N ARG A 98 -1.12 10.07 7.91
CA ARG A 98 -0.71 8.67 8.13
C ARG A 98 0.43 8.23 7.21
N ILE A 99 1.14 9.18 6.62
CA ILE A 99 2.38 8.91 5.89
C ILE A 99 3.51 8.86 6.92
N THR A 100 4.08 7.66 7.08
CA THR A 100 5.21 7.41 7.98
C THR A 100 6.45 7.10 7.15
N SER A 101 7.51 7.84 7.43
CA SER A 101 8.84 7.69 6.86
C SER A 101 9.84 8.40 7.77
N LEU A 102 11.14 8.19 7.56
CA LEU A 102 12.16 9.00 8.25
C LEU A 102 11.85 10.51 8.11
N ALA A 103 11.27 10.94 6.97
CA ALA A 103 11.07 12.36 6.62
C ALA A 103 9.89 13.01 7.33
N THR A 104 9.10 12.21 8.03
CA THR A 104 7.84 12.63 8.65
C THR A 104 7.79 12.31 10.13
N GLU A 105 8.59 11.33 10.57
CA GLU A 105 8.68 10.92 11.96
C GLU A 105 9.68 11.77 12.76
N ASN A 106 9.43 11.80 14.08
CA ASN A 106 10.34 12.41 15.04
C ASN A 106 11.17 11.35 15.75
N ASN A 107 12.41 11.69 16.05
CA ASN A 107 13.23 11.00 17.02
C ASN A 107 12.83 11.42 18.44
N ILE A 108 12.60 10.45 19.32
CA ILE A 108 12.20 10.70 20.72
C ILE A 108 13.24 10.04 21.61
N SER A 109 13.99 10.85 22.34
CA SER A 109 15.00 10.41 23.30
C SER A 109 14.60 10.80 24.72
N GLY A 110 14.93 9.95 25.70
CA GLY A 110 14.69 10.20 27.12
C GLY A 110 15.99 10.49 27.87
N SER A 111 16.02 11.56 28.68
CA SER A 111 17.13 11.93 29.56
C SER A 111 16.64 12.05 31.01
N GLU A 112 17.57 12.21 31.96
CA GLU A 112 17.22 12.44 33.39
C GLU A 112 16.42 13.74 33.59
N GLU A 113 16.53 14.69 32.67
CA GLU A 113 15.86 16.00 32.73
C GLU A 113 14.49 15.99 32.02
N GLY A 114 14.20 14.99 31.17
CA GLY A 114 12.91 14.88 30.50
C GLY A 114 12.91 14.09 29.19
N MET A 115 12.01 14.46 28.30
CA MET A 115 11.85 13.86 26.98
C MET A 115 12.18 14.90 25.91
N GLU A 116 13.10 14.58 25.01
CA GLU A 116 13.46 15.40 23.86
C GLU A 116 12.83 14.82 22.60
N VAL A 117 12.16 15.67 21.82
CA VAL A 117 11.48 15.30 20.59
C VAL A 117 12.05 16.17 19.48
N THR A 118 12.83 15.56 18.60
CA THR A 118 13.48 16.25 17.47
C THR A 118 13.18 15.52 16.16
N PRO A 119 12.95 16.22 15.04
CA PRO A 119 12.83 15.57 13.75
C PRO A 119 14.11 14.79 13.38
N PHE A 120 13.98 13.67 12.65
CA PHE A 120 15.16 13.02 12.05
C PHE A 120 15.83 13.91 10.98
N PHE A 121 15.08 14.84 10.40
CA PHE A 121 15.58 15.83 9.45
C PHE A 121 15.08 17.22 9.84
N GLU A 122 15.98 18.18 10.09
CA GLU A 122 15.63 19.61 10.08
C GLU A 122 15.82 20.20 8.69
N GLU A 123 16.97 19.96 8.07
CA GLU A 123 17.29 20.43 6.72
C GLU A 123 18.18 19.40 6.00
N LEU A 124 17.73 18.92 4.84
CA LEU A 124 18.48 17.94 4.04
C LEU A 124 19.67 18.62 3.38
N SER A 125 20.87 18.30 3.85
CA SER A 125 22.12 18.75 3.21
C SER A 125 22.56 17.79 2.10
N SER A 126 23.24 18.33 1.09
CA SER A 126 23.93 17.54 0.07
C SER A 126 25.23 16.87 0.56
N LYS A 127 25.56 17.00 1.85
CA LYS A 127 26.79 16.47 2.47
C LYS A 127 26.56 15.10 3.13
N GLN A 128 27.46 14.16 2.88
CA GLN A 128 27.43 12.82 3.49
C GLN A 128 27.47 12.87 5.02
N ALA A 129 28.25 13.78 5.62
CA ALA A 129 28.33 13.92 7.08
C ALA A 129 26.97 14.15 7.76
N SER A 130 26.04 14.83 7.09
CA SER A 130 24.67 15.00 7.60
C SER A 130 23.88 13.69 7.57
N ALA A 131 24.06 12.88 6.52
CA ALA A 131 23.45 11.56 6.42
C ALA A 131 24.00 10.59 7.47
N ASP A 132 25.29 10.70 7.80
CA ASP A 132 25.95 9.87 8.82
C ASP A 132 25.42 10.17 10.24
N LEU A 133 25.12 11.45 10.54
CA LEU A 133 24.47 11.84 11.80
C LEU A 133 23.08 11.20 11.93
N ILE A 134 22.31 11.17 10.84
CA ILE A 134 20.99 10.57 10.81
C ILE A 134 21.09 9.06 11.00
N TRP A 135 22.08 8.42 10.38
CA TRP A 135 22.36 7.00 10.61
C TRP A 135 22.64 6.71 12.09
N GLN A 136 23.42 7.57 12.75
CA GLN A 136 23.73 7.44 14.17
C GLN A 136 22.46 7.53 15.02
N GLN A 137 21.60 8.52 14.77
CA GLN A 137 20.32 8.69 15.48
C GLN A 137 19.35 7.52 15.29
N VAL A 138 19.41 6.82 14.15
CA VAL A 138 18.57 5.65 13.85
C VAL A 138 19.16 4.36 14.42
N SER A 139 20.47 4.32 14.68
CA SER A 139 21.17 3.11 15.13
C SER A 139 21.32 2.99 16.64
N ASP A 140 21.15 4.10 17.37
CA ASP A 140 21.13 4.16 18.84
C ASP A 140 19.81 3.59 19.42
#